data_AF-A0AAN7QAJ1-F1
#
_entry.id   AF-A0AAN7QAJ1-F1
#
_cell.length_a   1.000
_cell.length_b   1.000
_cell.length_c   1.000
_cell.angle_alpha   90.00
_cell.angle_beta   90.00
_cell.angle_gamma   90.00
#
_symmetry.space_group_name_H-M   'P 1'
#
loop_
_entity.id
_entity.type
_entity.pdbx_description
1 polymer ?
#
loop_
_entity_poly.entity_id
_entity_poly.type
_entity_poly.pdbx_seq_one_letter_code
_entity_poly.pdbx_strand_id
1 'polypeptide(L)'
;MKLVILLCCVCAVWSRLEQIQLNLNIHERDCTVELYGMEIEVRYFNNRYLPENNDIVNNIVKCSWKKDGLINENNEIMHEKLKQFIIDKFRVSGQCSYFLALLVSGDYETAYKKLQLFQSISDIGTDVEVEDQIPAKRVRRATRTLFEDISDDDSASPSQLVRPLRILADRITDVTRRHFADDGDSYILPSSEKIISNPSTAILNRVNLTPTAVTPSTSYAVEPDFVKSNVTPRNRISKLLIERKRKLHKCSTSISRLQSETPRGSLVALDILVQFPISIIEDINLLETHLLERQNVIVLSDYLSTLEGRDIPTKANEILKTTVSNILASEFLFFGSRSEKSAFRNLSLKAAIVEAVKKDTPGSTDTTIKDYIKVWLKHALKRFKAETNRR
;
A
#
# COMPACT_ATOMS: atom_id res chain seq x y z
N MET A 1 8.09 -21.41 -33.52
CA MET A 1 7.51 -20.10 -33.13
C MET A 1 6.27 -20.24 -32.23
N LYS A 2 5.21 -20.98 -32.62
CA LYS A 2 4.00 -21.18 -31.79
C LYS A 2 4.27 -21.75 -30.38
N LEU A 3 5.23 -22.68 -30.24
CA LEU A 3 5.63 -23.25 -28.94
C LEU A 3 6.33 -22.23 -28.03
N VAL A 4 7.15 -21.34 -28.60
CA VAL A 4 7.86 -20.27 -27.87
C VAL A 4 6.85 -19.24 -27.36
N ILE A 5 5.88 -18.87 -28.19
CA ILE A 5 4.78 -17.98 -27.78
C ILE A 5 3.95 -18.64 -26.67
N LEU A 6 3.66 -19.94 -26.78
CA LEU A 6 2.95 -20.68 -25.73
C LEU A 6 3.73 -20.71 -24.41
N LEU A 7 5.04 -20.95 -24.46
CA LEU A 7 5.93 -20.93 -23.28
C LEU A 7 6.05 -19.53 -22.68
N CYS A 8 6.17 -18.49 -23.49
CA CYS A 8 6.14 -17.10 -23.04
C CYS A 8 4.79 -16.73 -22.41
N CYS A 9 3.67 -17.19 -22.99
CA CYS A 9 2.34 -16.99 -22.42
C CYS A 9 2.17 -17.74 -21.09
N VAL A 10 2.62 -19.00 -21.01
CA VAL A 10 2.57 -19.77 -19.76
C VAL A 10 3.47 -19.14 -18.70
N CYS A 11 4.69 -18.71 -19.05
CA CYS A 11 5.59 -18.01 -18.13
C CYS A 11 5.03 -16.64 -17.71
N ALA A 12 4.39 -15.89 -18.61
CA ALA A 12 3.79 -14.59 -18.31
C ALA A 12 2.52 -14.71 -17.44
N VAL A 13 1.70 -15.75 -17.68
CA VAL A 13 0.53 -16.07 -16.84
C VAL A 13 0.99 -16.59 -15.47
N TRP A 14 2.06 -17.37 -15.41
CA TRP A 14 2.62 -17.88 -14.16
C TRP A 14 3.32 -16.79 -13.34
N SER A 15 4.07 -15.91 -13.99
CA SER A 15 4.72 -14.74 -13.37
C SER A 15 3.71 -13.72 -12.83
N ARG A 16 2.47 -13.71 -13.36
CA ARG A 16 1.36 -12.92 -12.79
C ARG A 16 0.80 -13.51 -11.49
N LEU A 17 0.95 -14.80 -11.26
CA LEU A 17 0.36 -15.48 -10.11
C LEU A 17 1.30 -15.53 -8.90
N GLU A 18 2.62 -15.56 -9.10
CA GLU A 18 3.61 -15.47 -8.02
C GLU A 18 4.87 -14.72 -8.45
N GLN A 19 5.48 -13.95 -7.53
CA GLN A 19 6.68 -13.12 -7.72
C GLN A 19 7.99 -13.91 -8.00
N ILE A 20 7.92 -15.04 -8.71
CA ILE A 20 9.10 -15.78 -9.14
C ILE A 20 9.56 -15.20 -10.46
N GLN A 21 10.64 -14.41 -10.42
CA GLN A 21 11.39 -14.07 -11.62
C GLN A 21 12.18 -15.30 -12.07
N LEU A 22 11.58 -16.10 -12.95
CA LEU A 22 12.30 -17.13 -13.68
C LEU A 22 13.26 -16.43 -14.64
N ASN A 23 14.51 -16.22 -14.19
CA ASN A 23 15.57 -15.77 -15.07
C ASN A 23 15.94 -16.94 -16.01
N LEU A 24 15.28 -16.96 -17.18
CA LEU A 24 15.40 -18.01 -18.19
C LEU A 24 16.69 -17.90 -19.01
N ASN A 25 17.43 -16.79 -18.92
CA ASN A 25 18.65 -16.57 -19.69
C ASN A 25 19.83 -16.28 -18.76
N ILE A 26 20.44 -17.33 -18.21
CA ILE A 26 21.65 -17.19 -17.37
C ILE A 26 22.79 -16.52 -18.16
N HIS A 27 22.81 -16.70 -19.48
CA HIS A 27 23.86 -16.22 -20.38
C HIS A 27 23.56 -14.87 -21.05
N GLU A 28 22.54 -14.13 -20.60
CA GLU A 28 22.17 -12.84 -21.19
C GLU A 28 23.37 -11.87 -21.23
N ARG A 29 24.08 -11.75 -20.11
CA ARG A 29 25.25 -10.85 -19.99
C ARG A 29 26.36 -11.24 -20.96
N ASP A 30 26.75 -12.51 -20.96
CA ASP A 30 27.79 -13.04 -21.85
C ASP A 30 27.43 -12.83 -23.32
N CYS A 31 26.15 -13.01 -23.66
CA CYS A 31 25.65 -12.83 -25.02
C CYS A 31 25.57 -11.36 -25.45
N THR A 32 25.29 -10.42 -24.55
CA THR A 32 25.37 -8.99 -24.90
C THR A 32 26.79 -8.55 -25.24
N VAL A 33 27.77 -9.00 -24.44
CA VAL A 33 29.18 -8.70 -24.67
C VAL A 33 29.68 -9.37 -25.95
N GLU A 34 29.31 -10.62 -26.19
CA GLU A 34 29.71 -11.35 -27.39
C GLU A 34 29.11 -10.76 -28.68
N LEU A 35 27.83 -10.37 -28.67
CA LEU A 35 27.14 -9.85 -29.86
C LEU A 35 27.45 -8.37 -30.15
N TYR A 36 27.61 -7.54 -29.11
CA TYR A 36 27.68 -6.09 -29.26
C TYR A 36 28.97 -5.46 -28.71
N GLY A 37 29.88 -6.25 -28.14
CA GLY A 37 31.16 -5.76 -27.60
C GLY A 37 31.02 -4.87 -26.36
N MET A 38 29.82 -4.78 -25.78
CA MET A 38 29.54 -3.99 -24.59
C MET A 38 28.45 -4.64 -23.76
N GLU A 39 28.49 -4.39 -22.46
CA GLU A 39 27.44 -4.81 -21.55
C GLU A 39 26.23 -3.90 -21.74
N ILE A 40 25.14 -4.47 -22.27
CA ILE A 40 23.86 -3.76 -22.38
C ILE A 40 23.08 -4.11 -21.12
N GLU A 41 22.75 -3.10 -20.31
CA GLU A 41 21.97 -3.31 -19.09
C GLU A 41 20.52 -3.63 -19.46
N VAL A 42 20.17 -4.91 -19.57
CA VAL A 42 18.87 -5.30 -20.11
C VAL A 42 17.76 -5.33 -19.04
N ARG A 43 17.57 -4.20 -18.36
CA ARG A 43 16.42 -3.99 -17.46
C ARG A 43 15.06 -4.11 -18.19
N TYR A 44 15.07 -4.06 -19.53
CA TYR A 44 13.88 -4.12 -20.37
C TYR A 44 13.31 -5.54 -20.59
N PHE A 45 14.06 -6.63 -20.34
CA PHE A 45 13.54 -7.99 -20.57
C PHE A 45 12.41 -8.39 -19.61
N ASN A 46 12.40 -7.82 -18.41
CA ASN A 46 11.41 -8.13 -17.39
C ASN A 46 10.05 -7.43 -17.59
N ASN A 47 9.99 -6.40 -18.43
CA ASN A 47 8.79 -5.58 -18.60
C ASN A 47 8.06 -5.90 -19.91
N ARG A 48 7.12 -6.85 -19.83
CA ARG A 48 5.85 -6.99 -20.59
C ARG A 48 5.80 -6.85 -22.13
N TYR A 49 6.85 -6.51 -22.85
CA TYR A 49 6.78 -6.42 -24.30
C TYR A 49 7.17 -7.74 -24.96
N LEU A 50 6.19 -8.34 -25.65
CA LEU A 50 6.44 -9.44 -26.56
C LEU A 50 7.56 -9.05 -27.53
N PRO A 51 8.56 -9.91 -27.75
CA PRO A 51 9.78 -9.61 -28.52
C PRO A 51 9.56 -9.48 -30.04
N GLU A 52 8.31 -9.33 -30.49
CA GLU A 52 7.96 -9.51 -31.91
C GLU A 52 8.63 -8.50 -32.85
N ASN A 53 9.19 -7.40 -32.35
CA ASN A 53 9.87 -6.39 -33.19
C ASN A 53 11.24 -5.91 -32.68
N ASN A 54 11.92 -6.63 -31.78
CA ASN A 54 13.24 -6.21 -31.32
C ASN A 54 14.31 -7.25 -31.72
N ASP A 55 15.00 -6.97 -32.83
CA ASP A 55 16.10 -7.81 -33.35
C ASP A 55 17.21 -8.01 -32.33
N ILE A 56 17.47 -7.00 -31.49
CA ILE A 56 18.51 -7.07 -30.45
C ILE A 56 18.15 -8.14 -29.44
N VAL A 57 16.91 -8.11 -28.96
CA VAL A 57 16.35 -9.09 -28.03
C VAL A 57 16.39 -10.50 -28.64
N ASN A 58 15.92 -10.64 -29.88
CA ASN A 58 15.89 -11.93 -30.55
C ASN A 58 17.29 -12.54 -30.71
N ASN A 59 18.30 -11.72 -30.99
CA ASN A 59 19.68 -12.17 -31.09
C ASN A 59 20.26 -12.60 -29.74
N ILE A 60 19.98 -11.84 -28.67
CA ILE A 60 20.44 -12.18 -27.32
C ILE A 60 19.81 -13.50 -26.85
N VAL A 61 18.50 -13.67 -27.03
CA VAL A 61 17.78 -14.91 -26.66
C VAL A 61 18.32 -16.10 -27.46
N LYS A 62 18.52 -15.95 -28.77
CA LYS A 62 19.11 -17.01 -29.60
C LYS A 62 20.52 -17.39 -29.14
N CYS A 63 21.35 -16.40 -28.80
CA CYS A 63 22.69 -16.66 -28.26
C CYS A 63 22.62 -17.43 -26.94
N SER A 64 21.76 -17.00 -26.00
CA SER A 64 21.60 -17.69 -24.70
C SER A 64 21.16 -19.12 -24.92
N TRP A 65 20.14 -19.34 -25.76
CA TRP A 65 19.62 -20.67 -26.03
C TRP A 65 20.62 -21.57 -26.77
N LYS A 66 21.51 -21.02 -27.59
CA LYS A 66 22.62 -21.78 -28.19
C LYS A 66 23.62 -22.22 -27.12
N LYS A 67 23.99 -21.35 -26.17
CA LYS A 67 24.90 -21.68 -25.07
C LYS A 67 24.32 -22.76 -24.14
N ASP A 68 23.01 -22.68 -23.87
CA ASP A 68 22.28 -23.71 -23.11
C ASP A 68 22.03 -25.00 -23.93
N GLY A 69 22.39 -25.02 -25.22
CA GLY A 69 22.17 -26.14 -26.13
C GLY A 69 20.69 -26.41 -26.44
N LEU A 70 19.80 -25.46 -26.16
CA LEU A 70 18.36 -25.52 -26.44
C LEU A 70 18.05 -25.36 -27.92
N ILE A 71 18.95 -24.73 -28.66
CA ILE A 71 18.88 -24.58 -30.12
C ILE A 71 20.20 -25.11 -30.72
N ASN A 72 20.12 -25.80 -31.87
CA ASN A 72 21.30 -26.23 -32.63
C ASN A 72 21.92 -25.10 -33.48
N GLU A 73 22.98 -25.41 -34.23
CA GLU A 73 23.66 -24.42 -35.10
C GLU A 73 22.73 -23.87 -36.19
N ASN A 74 21.78 -24.69 -36.66
CA ASN A 74 20.78 -24.36 -37.68
C ASN A 74 19.60 -23.52 -37.15
N ASN A 75 19.65 -23.11 -35.88
CA ASN A 75 18.56 -22.41 -35.19
C ASN A 75 17.29 -23.26 -34.97
N GLU A 76 17.39 -24.60 -34.96
CA GLU A 76 16.29 -25.50 -34.65
C GLU A 76 16.24 -25.83 -33.16
N ILE A 77 15.03 -25.88 -32.59
CA ILE A 77 14.83 -26.13 -31.15
C ILE A 77 15.04 -27.62 -30.85
N MET A 78 15.96 -27.91 -29.92
CA MET A 78 16.24 -29.23 -29.40
C MET A 78 15.20 -29.60 -28.33
N HIS A 79 14.04 -30.10 -28.75
CA HIS A 79 12.87 -30.34 -27.89
C HIS A 79 13.18 -31.11 -26.59
N GLU A 80 13.98 -32.18 -26.65
CA GLU A 80 14.34 -32.96 -25.46
C GLU A 80 15.18 -32.16 -24.45
N LYS A 81 16.11 -31.33 -24.93
CA LYS A 81 16.92 -30.46 -24.06
C LYS A 81 16.09 -29.34 -23.45
N LEU A 82 15.19 -28.74 -24.23
CA LEU A 82 14.24 -27.73 -23.74
C LEU A 82 13.32 -28.30 -22.65
N LYS A 83 12.83 -29.51 -22.88
CA LYS A 83 12.02 -30.24 -21.90
C LYS A 83 12.79 -30.46 -20.59
N GLN A 84 14.02 -30.97 -20.68
CA GLN A 84 14.86 -31.20 -19.49
C GLN A 84 15.20 -29.89 -18.77
N PHE A 85 15.55 -28.83 -19.50
CA PHE A 85 15.83 -27.51 -18.95
C PHE A 85 14.65 -26.95 -18.15
N ILE A 86 13.43 -27.06 -18.70
CA ILE A 86 12.20 -26.66 -18.02
C ILE A 86 12.04 -27.47 -16.72
N ILE A 87 12.16 -28.81 -16.78
CA ILE A 87 12.06 -29.67 -15.60
C ILE A 87 13.06 -29.25 -14.51
N ASP A 88 14.32 -29.04 -14.88
CA ASP A 88 15.38 -28.70 -13.92
C ASP A 88 15.13 -27.34 -13.25
N LYS A 89 14.68 -26.34 -14.02
CA LYS A 89 14.33 -25.02 -13.48
C LYS A 89 13.14 -25.08 -12.52
N PHE A 90 12.11 -25.87 -12.84
CA PHE A 90 10.95 -26.04 -11.97
C PHE A 90 11.25 -26.90 -10.72
N ARG A 91 12.20 -27.84 -10.83
CA ARG A 91 12.65 -28.64 -9.68
C ARG A 91 13.33 -27.76 -8.62
N VAL A 92 14.12 -26.78 -9.06
CA VAL A 92 14.82 -25.84 -8.17
C VAL A 92 13.86 -24.86 -7.50
N SER A 93 12.75 -24.47 -8.14
CA SER A 93 11.79 -23.52 -7.55
C SER A 93 10.90 -24.14 -6.47
N GLY A 94 10.95 -25.46 -6.24
CA GLY A 94 10.13 -26.14 -5.22
C GLY A 94 8.63 -26.17 -5.53
N GLN A 95 8.22 -25.66 -6.69
CA GLN A 95 6.83 -25.54 -7.10
C GLN A 95 6.53 -26.50 -8.24
N CYS A 96 6.43 -27.77 -7.87
CA CYS A 96 6.04 -28.81 -8.80
C CYS A 96 4.52 -28.83 -8.90
N SER A 97 3.93 -28.04 -9.80
CA SER A 97 2.53 -28.26 -10.17
C SER A 97 2.44 -29.46 -11.12
N TYR A 98 1.53 -30.38 -10.80
CA TYR A 98 1.14 -31.55 -11.60
C TYR A 98 0.85 -31.22 -13.08
N PHE A 99 0.56 -29.95 -13.38
CA PHE A 99 0.23 -29.42 -14.70
C PHE A 99 1.44 -29.38 -15.65
N LEU A 100 2.64 -29.07 -15.15
CA LEU A 100 3.87 -29.10 -15.95
C LEU A 100 4.31 -30.53 -16.25
N ALA A 101 4.14 -31.46 -15.30
CA ALA A 101 4.38 -32.89 -15.54
C ALA A 101 3.47 -33.44 -16.66
N LEU A 102 2.21 -32.98 -16.74
CA LEU A 102 1.27 -33.36 -17.80
C LEU A 102 1.60 -32.74 -19.16
N LEU A 103 2.08 -31.49 -19.21
CA LEU A 103 2.54 -30.85 -20.46
C LEU A 103 3.84 -31.49 -20.99
N VAL A 104 4.71 -31.92 -20.09
CA VAL A 104 6.02 -32.54 -20.39
C VAL A 104 5.89 -34.01 -20.80
N SER A 105 4.84 -34.73 -20.35
CA SER A 105 4.65 -36.16 -20.65
C SER A 105 4.25 -36.49 -22.10
N GLY A 106 4.22 -35.51 -23.01
CA GLY A 106 4.07 -35.75 -24.46
C GLY A 106 2.65 -36.04 -24.95
N ASP A 107 1.69 -36.19 -24.05
CA ASP A 107 0.31 -36.48 -24.40
C ASP A 107 -0.55 -35.22 -24.26
N TYR A 108 -0.31 -34.26 -25.17
CA TYR A 108 -1.01 -32.97 -25.23
C TYR A 108 -2.53 -33.16 -25.23
N GLU A 109 -3.02 -34.18 -25.93
CA GLU A 109 -4.44 -34.44 -26.05
C GLU A 109 -5.05 -34.91 -24.72
N THR A 110 -4.32 -35.74 -23.97
CA THR A 110 -4.71 -36.15 -22.61
C THR A 110 -4.65 -34.98 -21.63
N ALA A 111 -3.63 -34.11 -21.73
CA ALA A 111 -3.54 -32.90 -20.90
C ALA A 111 -4.68 -31.92 -21.20
N TYR A 112 -5.03 -31.71 -22.46
CA TYR A 112 -6.13 -30.85 -22.89
C TYR A 112 -7.49 -31.38 -22.44
N LYS A 113 -7.74 -32.69 -22.59
CA LYS A 113 -8.97 -33.34 -22.08
C LYS A 113 -9.10 -33.20 -20.56
N LYS A 114 -8.00 -33.35 -19.81
CA LYS A 114 -7.98 -33.14 -18.35
C LYS A 114 -8.23 -31.69 -17.98
N LEU A 115 -7.66 -30.72 -18.71
CA LEU A 115 -7.93 -29.29 -18.50
C LEU A 115 -9.41 -28.96 -18.69
N GLN A 116 -10.04 -29.45 -19.76
CA GLN A 116 -11.47 -29.26 -19.99
C GLN A 116 -12.33 -29.95 -18.92
N LEU A 117 -11.91 -31.13 -18.47
CA LEU A 117 -12.54 -31.80 -17.33
C LEU A 117 -12.49 -30.87 -16.10
N PHE A 118 -11.31 -30.36 -15.72
CA PHE A 118 -11.14 -29.44 -14.59
C PHE A 118 -11.98 -28.16 -14.74
N GLN A 119 -12.09 -27.59 -15.94
CA GLN A 119 -12.97 -26.45 -16.19
C GLN A 119 -14.45 -26.79 -15.97
N SER A 120 -14.88 -28.01 -16.32
CA SER A 120 -16.26 -28.48 -16.12
C SER A 120 -16.59 -28.89 -14.68
N ILE A 121 -15.61 -29.39 -13.91
CA ILE A 121 -15.81 -29.77 -12.50
C ILE A 121 -15.48 -28.63 -11.52
N SER A 122 -14.77 -27.60 -11.97
CA SER A 122 -14.56 -26.36 -11.23
C SER A 122 -15.79 -25.47 -11.33
N ASP A 123 -16.95 -26.01 -10.97
CA ASP A 123 -18.12 -25.22 -10.60
C ASP A 123 -17.91 -24.75 -9.15
N ILE A 124 -16.90 -23.90 -8.94
CA ILE A 124 -16.90 -22.99 -7.82
C ILE A 124 -17.89 -21.91 -8.24
N GLY A 125 -19.17 -22.15 -7.96
CA GLY A 125 -20.19 -21.14 -8.12
C GLY A 125 -19.71 -19.86 -7.49
N THR A 126 -19.37 -18.88 -8.32
CA THR A 126 -19.22 -17.50 -7.90
C THR A 126 -20.57 -17.12 -7.32
N ASP A 127 -20.60 -17.02 -5.99
CA ASP A 127 -21.70 -16.47 -5.20
C ASP A 127 -21.81 -14.98 -5.59
N VAL A 128 -22.41 -14.73 -6.74
CA VAL A 128 -22.80 -13.40 -7.18
C VAL A 128 -24.01 -13.04 -6.32
N GLU A 129 -23.77 -12.30 -5.25
CA GLU A 129 -24.80 -11.61 -4.49
C GLU A 129 -25.49 -10.58 -5.41
N VAL A 130 -26.46 -11.03 -6.21
CA VAL A 130 -27.53 -10.19 -6.75
C VAL A 130 -28.53 -9.99 -5.61
N GLU A 131 -28.27 -9.00 -4.75
CA GLU A 131 -29.30 -8.40 -3.92
C GLU A 131 -30.26 -7.65 -4.85
N ASP A 132 -31.34 -8.30 -5.28
CA ASP A 132 -32.69 -7.74 -5.41
C ASP A 132 -33.69 -8.79 -5.94
N GLN A 133 -33.70 -9.96 -5.29
CA GLN A 133 -34.84 -10.88 -5.27
C GLN A 133 -34.55 -11.95 -4.22
N ILE A 134 -35.11 -11.80 -3.02
CA ILE A 134 -35.06 -12.83 -1.98
C ILE A 134 -35.78 -14.07 -2.53
N PRO A 135 -35.10 -15.18 -2.88
CA PRO A 135 -35.79 -16.40 -3.26
C PRO A 135 -36.50 -16.92 -2.01
N ALA A 136 -37.76 -17.30 -2.16
CA ALA A 136 -38.56 -17.88 -1.08
C ALA A 136 -37.77 -18.95 -0.33
N LYS A 137 -37.68 -18.77 0.99
CA LYS A 137 -37.06 -19.64 1.99
C LYS A 137 -37.00 -21.09 1.52
N ARG A 138 -35.81 -21.55 1.12
CA ARG A 138 -35.56 -22.91 0.65
C ARG A 138 -36.15 -23.90 1.66
N VAL A 139 -37.25 -24.55 1.28
CA VAL A 139 -37.86 -25.63 2.06
C VAL A 139 -36.82 -26.74 2.13
N ARG A 140 -36.20 -26.91 3.29
CA ARG A 140 -35.31 -28.05 3.56
C ARG A 140 -36.18 -29.30 3.47
N ARG A 141 -36.05 -30.05 2.38
CA ARG A 141 -36.58 -31.43 2.34
C ARG A 141 -35.84 -32.21 3.43
N ALA A 142 -36.61 -32.81 4.33
CA ALA A 142 -36.08 -33.70 5.34
C ALA A 142 -35.27 -34.81 4.62
N THR A 143 -34.04 -35.00 5.05
CA THR A 143 -33.19 -36.09 4.58
C THR A 143 -33.92 -37.39 4.87
N ARG A 144 -34.26 -38.13 3.81
CA ARG A 144 -34.91 -39.43 3.93
C ARG A 144 -33.85 -40.37 4.50
N THR A 145 -33.94 -40.65 5.80
CA THR A 145 -33.16 -41.69 6.46
C THR A 145 -33.46 -43.01 5.76
N LEU A 146 -32.48 -43.51 5.01
CA LEU A 146 -32.41 -44.90 4.57
C LEU A 146 -32.27 -45.75 5.85
N PHE A 147 -33.38 -46.28 6.33
CA PHE A 147 -33.38 -47.49 7.14
C PHE A 147 -33.47 -48.64 6.15
N GLU A 148 -32.35 -49.36 6.02
CA GLU A 148 -32.35 -50.69 5.43
C GLU A 148 -32.97 -51.64 6.46
N ASP A 149 -33.98 -52.39 6.00
CA ASP A 149 -34.59 -53.50 6.72
C ASP A 149 -33.53 -54.58 6.96
N ILE A 150 -33.11 -54.74 8.21
CA ILE A 150 -32.51 -55.99 8.69
C ILE A 150 -33.46 -56.55 9.75
N SER A 151 -34.22 -57.53 9.27
CA SER A 151 -34.90 -58.55 10.07
C SER A 151 -33.89 -59.27 10.94
N ASP A 152 -34.06 -59.23 12.26
CA ASP A 152 -34.06 -60.47 13.06
C ASP A 152 -34.57 -60.22 14.49
N ASP A 153 -35.27 -61.25 14.97
CA ASP A 153 -35.79 -61.50 16.31
C ASP A 153 -34.87 -61.02 17.43
N ASP A 154 -35.41 -60.26 18.39
CA ASP A 154 -35.55 -60.74 19.77
C ASP A 154 -36.02 -59.64 20.73
N SER A 155 -36.97 -60.06 21.56
CA SER A 155 -37.61 -59.32 22.64
C SER A 155 -36.64 -58.73 23.67
N ALA A 156 -36.59 -57.40 23.79
CA ALA A 156 -36.13 -56.72 25.00
C ALA A 156 -36.69 -55.29 25.17
N SER A 157 -37.21 -55.08 26.37
CA SER A 157 -37.77 -53.91 27.08
C SER A 157 -37.51 -52.47 26.57
N PRO A 158 -38.50 -51.56 26.70
CA PRO A 158 -38.36 -50.15 26.30
C PRO A 158 -37.49 -49.37 27.29
N SER A 159 -36.32 -48.90 26.84
CA SER A 159 -35.49 -47.95 27.58
C SER A 159 -36.02 -46.52 27.39
N GLN A 160 -36.57 -45.95 28.46
CA GLN A 160 -36.92 -44.53 28.55
C GLN A 160 -35.66 -43.68 28.66
N LEU A 161 -35.12 -43.22 27.54
CA LEU A 161 -34.14 -42.14 27.55
C LEU A 161 -34.88 -40.80 27.70
N VAL A 162 -34.74 -40.22 28.90
CA VAL A 162 -35.25 -38.89 29.26
C VAL A 162 -34.67 -37.85 28.33
N ARG A 163 -35.53 -37.12 27.61
CA ARG A 163 -35.12 -35.96 26.80
C ARG A 163 -34.49 -34.91 27.72
N PRO A 164 -33.32 -34.34 27.38
CA PRO A 164 -32.74 -33.24 28.13
C PRO A 164 -33.68 -32.02 28.10
N LEU A 165 -33.84 -31.37 29.27
CA LEU A 165 -34.69 -30.20 29.44
C LEU A 165 -34.29 -29.09 28.47
N ARG A 166 -35.27 -28.55 27.75
CA ARG A 166 -35.11 -27.32 26.96
C ARG A 166 -34.94 -26.15 27.92
N ILE A 167 -33.78 -25.51 27.89
CA ILE A 167 -33.53 -24.22 28.56
C ILE A 167 -34.39 -23.18 27.85
N LEU A 168 -35.49 -22.78 28.48
CA LEU A 168 -36.27 -21.62 28.09
C LEU A 168 -35.41 -20.39 28.40
N ALA A 169 -34.95 -19.69 27.36
CA ALA A 169 -34.36 -18.38 27.50
C ALA A 169 -35.46 -17.41 27.91
N ASP A 170 -35.50 -17.07 29.20
CA ASP A 170 -36.41 -16.07 29.73
C ASP A 170 -36.18 -14.72 29.05
N ARG A 171 -37.28 -14.17 28.55
CA ARG A 171 -37.43 -12.78 28.17
C ARG A 171 -37.11 -11.92 29.40
N ILE A 172 -35.93 -11.30 29.42
CA ILE A 172 -35.71 -10.11 30.22
C ILE A 172 -36.29 -8.94 29.42
N THR A 173 -37.56 -8.64 29.70
CA THR A 173 -38.14 -7.32 29.44
C THR A 173 -37.80 -6.41 30.61
N ASP A 174 -37.36 -5.21 30.22
CA ASP A 174 -37.75 -3.92 30.77
C ASP A 174 -36.95 -3.21 31.89
N VAL A 175 -36.63 -1.96 31.53
CA VAL A 175 -36.72 -0.76 32.37
C VAL A 175 -35.58 -0.52 33.37
N THR A 176 -34.65 0.34 32.96
CA THR A 176 -34.45 1.62 33.69
C THR A 176 -33.89 2.72 32.80
N ARG A 177 -34.81 3.59 32.40
CA ARG A 177 -34.62 5.00 32.05
C ARG A 177 -34.01 5.73 33.25
N ARG A 178 -32.92 6.49 33.08
CA ARG A 178 -32.71 7.77 33.78
C ARG A 178 -31.75 8.67 33.00
N HIS A 179 -32.29 9.85 32.71
CA HIS A 179 -31.59 11.08 32.32
C HIS A 179 -30.51 11.43 33.34
N PHE A 180 -29.39 11.96 32.85
CA PHE A 180 -28.65 13.00 33.56
C PHE A 180 -28.32 14.10 32.56
N ALA A 181 -29.05 15.21 32.71
CA ALA A 181 -28.57 16.52 32.37
C ALA A 181 -28.13 17.18 33.69
N ASP A 182 -27.07 17.97 33.55
CA ASP A 182 -26.84 19.24 34.23
C ASP A 182 -26.28 19.33 35.66
N ASP A 183 -25.35 20.28 35.73
CA ASP A 183 -24.86 21.11 36.84
C ASP A 183 -24.22 20.53 38.10
N GLY A 184 -23.13 21.19 38.49
CA GLY A 184 -22.93 21.57 39.89
C GLY A 184 -21.54 21.36 40.46
N ASP A 185 -20.79 22.44 40.51
CA ASP A 185 -19.66 22.71 41.42
C ASP A 185 -19.67 21.93 42.74
N SER A 186 -18.51 21.39 43.12
CA SER A 186 -18.08 21.43 44.52
C SER A 186 -16.57 21.28 44.67
N TYR A 187 -16.00 22.30 45.30
CA TYR A 187 -14.69 22.36 45.92
C TYR A 187 -14.51 21.24 46.95
N ILE A 188 -13.28 20.72 47.09
CA ILE A 188 -12.58 20.43 48.37
C ILE A 188 -11.14 19.97 48.03
N LEU A 189 -10.17 20.80 48.44
CA LEU A 189 -8.77 20.45 48.72
C LEU A 189 -8.68 19.92 50.16
N PRO A 190 -7.72 19.03 50.50
CA PRO A 190 -6.40 19.50 50.99
C PRO A 190 -5.21 18.63 50.48
N SER A 191 -4.10 19.25 50.09
CA SER A 191 -2.89 19.52 50.91
C SER A 191 -2.01 18.30 51.23
N SER A 192 -0.81 18.24 50.64
CA SER A 192 0.43 17.93 51.36
C SER A 192 1.65 18.26 50.49
N GLU A 193 2.48 19.16 51.02
CA GLU A 193 3.80 19.55 50.53
C GLU A 193 4.84 18.43 50.71
N LYS A 194 5.88 18.44 49.87
CA LYS A 194 7.25 18.11 50.30
C LYS A 194 8.28 18.82 49.43
N ILE A 195 8.95 19.78 50.07
CA ILE A 195 10.10 20.56 49.66
C ILE A 195 11.37 19.72 49.85
N ILE A 196 12.26 19.60 48.85
CA ILE A 196 13.72 19.44 49.07
C ILE A 196 14.49 20.23 48.00
N SER A 197 15.18 21.25 48.54
CA SER A 197 16.36 22.05 48.14
C SER A 197 17.19 21.80 46.87
N ASN A 198 17.55 22.93 46.24
CA ASN A 198 18.74 23.21 45.42
C ASN A 198 20.08 23.06 46.17
N PRO A 199 21.22 23.02 45.44
CA PRO A 199 22.11 24.20 45.41
C PRO A 199 22.63 24.51 43.98
N SER A 200 22.55 25.75 43.48
CA SER A 200 23.50 26.88 43.66
C SER A 200 24.86 26.69 42.98
N THR A 201 25.07 27.38 41.85
CA THR A 201 26.37 27.93 41.44
C THR A 201 26.15 29.27 40.73
N ALA A 202 26.77 30.30 41.28
CA ALA A 202 26.93 31.62 40.69
C ALA A 202 28.01 31.60 39.59
N ILE A 203 27.96 32.57 38.66
CA ILE A 203 29.12 33.39 38.26
C ILE A 203 28.61 34.57 37.38
N LEU A 204 29.12 35.75 37.73
CA LEU A 204 29.01 37.04 37.06
C LEU A 204 29.35 36.97 35.55
N ASN A 205 28.71 37.82 34.74
CA ASN A 205 29.46 38.89 34.09
C ASN A 205 28.59 40.03 33.53
N ARG A 206 29.24 41.19 33.52
CA ARG A 206 28.78 42.57 33.50
C ARG A 206 29.32 43.20 32.22
N VAL A 207 28.48 43.79 31.38
CA VAL A 207 28.90 44.88 30.47
C VAL A 207 27.73 45.84 30.26
N ASN A 208 27.84 47.02 30.87
CA ASN A 208 27.08 48.21 30.52
C ASN A 208 27.83 48.92 29.37
N LEU A 209 27.12 49.30 28.31
CA LEU A 209 27.58 50.33 27.38
C LEU A 209 26.45 51.33 27.15
N THR A 210 26.77 52.57 27.51
CA THR A 210 26.08 53.83 27.24
C THR A 210 25.97 54.11 25.74
N PRO A 211 25.04 54.99 25.33
CA PRO A 211 25.52 56.12 24.55
C PRO A 211 24.94 57.49 24.95
N THR A 212 25.90 58.40 25.00
CA THR A 212 25.97 59.84 25.16
C THR A 212 24.94 60.65 24.35
N ALA A 213 24.41 61.67 25.01
CA ALA A 213 23.64 62.77 24.44
C ALA A 213 24.52 63.73 23.62
N VAL A 214 23.99 64.25 22.50
CA VAL A 214 24.46 65.51 21.89
C VAL A 214 23.26 66.25 21.29
N THR A 215 22.90 67.36 21.92
CA THR A 215 22.15 68.49 21.35
C THR A 215 23.09 69.38 20.52
N PRO A 216 22.56 70.07 19.50
CA PRO A 216 22.72 71.52 19.51
C PRO A 216 21.49 72.29 19.00
N SER A 217 21.33 73.49 19.56
CA SER A 217 20.34 74.51 19.21
C SER A 217 20.98 75.57 18.32
N THR A 218 20.35 75.97 17.20
CA THR A 218 20.42 77.32 16.54
C THR A 218 19.57 77.25 15.26
N SER A 219 18.40 77.90 15.12
CA SER A 219 18.10 79.33 14.93
C SER A 219 18.03 79.80 13.46
N TYR A 220 16.92 80.49 13.17
CA TYR A 220 16.67 81.49 12.12
C TYR A 220 16.30 81.06 10.69
N ALA A 221 15.19 81.68 10.29
CA ALA A 221 14.59 81.83 8.98
C ALA A 221 15.58 82.19 7.87
N VAL A 222 15.29 81.74 6.64
CA VAL A 222 15.08 82.57 5.43
C VAL A 222 14.50 81.63 4.36
N GLU A 223 13.31 81.96 3.85
CA GLU A 223 12.81 81.46 2.56
C GLU A 223 13.70 81.99 1.42
N PRO A 224 14.05 81.12 0.45
CA PRO A 224 14.17 81.61 -0.91
C PRO A 224 13.33 80.76 -1.87
N ASP A 225 12.40 81.45 -2.52
CA ASP A 225 12.04 81.34 -3.93
C ASP A 225 12.24 79.99 -4.63
N PHE A 226 11.13 79.27 -4.74
CA PHE A 226 10.57 78.67 -5.97
C PHE A 226 11.47 78.57 -7.22
N VAL A 227 12.57 77.82 -7.15
CA VAL A 227 13.21 77.27 -8.35
C VAL A 227 12.40 76.05 -8.79
N LYS A 228 11.58 76.23 -9.85
CA LYS A 228 11.00 75.12 -10.63
C LYS A 228 12.13 74.29 -11.21
N SER A 229 12.64 73.35 -10.42
CA SER A 229 13.60 72.37 -10.88
C SER A 229 12.92 71.49 -11.93
N ASN A 230 13.43 71.59 -13.16
CA ASN A 230 13.15 70.63 -14.21
C ASN A 230 13.56 69.25 -13.67
N VAL A 231 12.57 68.50 -13.15
CA VAL A 231 12.74 67.11 -12.74
C VAL A 231 13.16 66.36 -13.97
N THR A 232 14.47 66.21 -14.12
CA THR A 232 15.10 65.48 -15.22
C THR A 232 14.49 64.08 -15.24
N PRO A 233 14.14 63.54 -16.42
CA PRO A 233 13.46 62.24 -16.56
C PRO A 233 14.18 61.09 -15.83
N ARG A 234 15.47 61.26 -15.52
CA ARG A 234 16.29 60.37 -14.69
C ARG A 234 15.73 60.15 -13.27
N ASN A 235 15.13 61.17 -12.66
CA ASN A 235 14.53 61.08 -11.33
C ASN A 235 13.16 60.37 -11.31
N ARG A 236 12.47 60.31 -12.46
CA ARG A 236 11.25 59.50 -12.61
C ARG A 236 11.58 58.02 -12.71
N ILE A 237 12.63 57.67 -13.45
CA ILE A 237 13.07 56.27 -13.61
C ILE A 237 13.57 55.71 -12.27
N SER A 238 14.35 56.47 -11.50
CA SER A 238 14.83 56.00 -10.19
C SER A 238 13.69 55.76 -9.21
N LYS A 239 12.67 56.64 -9.17
CA LYS A 239 11.46 56.44 -8.36
C LYS A 239 10.68 55.19 -8.78
N LEU A 240 10.48 54.97 -10.08
CA LEU A 240 9.79 53.78 -10.59
C LEU A 240 10.55 52.48 -10.28
N LEU A 241 11.88 52.47 -10.35
CA LEU A 241 12.70 51.31 -10.02
C LEU A 241 12.65 50.97 -8.52
N ILE A 242 12.68 51.99 -7.65
CA ILE A 242 12.55 51.80 -6.20
C ILE A 242 11.15 51.24 -5.87
N GLU A 243 10.10 51.76 -6.50
CA GLU A 243 8.74 51.27 -6.28
C GLU A 243 8.55 49.83 -6.78
N ARG A 244 9.12 49.49 -7.94
CA ARG A 244 9.08 48.12 -8.47
C ARG A 244 9.83 47.14 -7.56
N LYS A 245 11.01 47.52 -7.03
CA LYS A 245 11.74 46.71 -6.03
C LYS A 245 10.93 46.50 -4.74
N ARG A 246 10.24 47.54 -4.24
CA ARG A 246 9.37 47.41 -3.06
C ARG A 246 8.18 46.48 -3.31
N LYS A 247 7.53 46.58 -4.48
CA LYS A 247 6.44 45.66 -4.85
C LYS A 247 6.93 44.22 -5.00
N LEU A 248 8.10 44.00 -5.60
CA LEU A 248 8.72 42.68 -5.73
C LEU A 248 9.05 42.08 -4.35
N HIS A 249 9.66 42.87 -3.46
CA HIS A 249 9.96 42.43 -2.10
C HIS A 249 8.68 42.07 -1.32
N LYS A 250 7.63 42.89 -1.43
CA LYS A 250 6.33 42.61 -0.80
C LYS A 250 5.71 41.30 -1.33
N CYS A 251 5.75 41.08 -2.64
CA CYS A 251 5.27 39.84 -3.26
C CYS A 251 6.10 38.62 -2.83
N SER A 252 7.43 38.75 -2.80
CA SER A 252 8.33 37.69 -2.30
C SER A 252 8.03 37.34 -0.85
N THR A 253 7.81 38.32 0.03
CA THR A 253 7.46 38.05 1.44
C THR A 253 6.08 37.43 1.59
N SER A 254 5.13 37.75 0.72
CA SER A 254 3.81 37.09 0.70
C SER A 254 3.90 35.65 0.20
N ILE A 255 4.75 35.36 -0.79
CA ILE A 255 5.02 33.99 -1.26
C ILE A 255 5.68 33.16 -0.16
N SER A 256 6.68 33.72 0.55
CA SER A 256 7.31 33.04 1.69
C SER A 256 6.33 32.80 2.84
N ARG A 257 5.36 33.69 3.06
CA ARG A 257 4.29 33.50 4.06
C ARG A 257 3.28 32.43 3.66
N LEU A 258 2.89 32.37 2.38
CA LEU A 258 2.04 31.28 1.86
C LEU A 258 2.77 29.93 1.90
N GLN A 259 4.09 29.93 1.73
CA GLN A 259 4.92 28.73 1.89
C GLN A 259 5.10 28.34 3.37
N SER A 260 5.15 29.30 4.31
CA SER A 260 5.23 29.01 5.75
C SER A 260 3.87 28.70 6.39
N GLU A 261 2.76 29.07 5.74
CA GLU A 261 1.40 28.73 6.15
C GLU A 261 0.82 27.58 5.31
N THR A 262 1.67 26.70 4.78
CA THR A 262 1.24 25.35 4.41
C THR A 262 1.53 24.40 5.58
N PRO A 263 0.69 24.33 6.64
CA PRO A 263 0.84 23.35 7.70
C PRO A 263 0.37 21.99 7.17
N ARG A 264 1.26 21.26 6.51
CA ARG A 264 1.22 19.80 6.29
C ARG A 264 2.51 19.43 5.59
N GLY A 265 3.32 18.59 6.25
CA GLY A 265 4.67 18.21 5.85
C GLY A 265 4.77 17.99 4.35
N SER A 266 5.49 18.89 3.69
CA SER A 266 5.73 18.79 2.26
C SER A 266 6.43 17.46 2.00
N LEU A 267 5.75 16.58 1.25
CA LEU A 267 6.28 15.31 0.71
C LEU A 267 7.58 15.48 -0.09
N VAL A 268 8.05 16.71 -0.31
CA VAL A 268 9.28 17.08 -1.03
C VAL A 268 10.54 16.40 -0.47
N ALA A 269 10.55 15.92 0.77
CA ALA A 269 11.69 15.18 1.32
C ALA A 269 11.66 13.66 1.02
N LEU A 270 10.51 13.10 0.67
CA LEU A 270 10.40 11.71 0.28
C LEU A 270 10.44 11.64 -1.24
N ASP A 271 11.60 11.26 -1.79
CA ASP A 271 11.80 10.93 -3.21
C ASP A 271 11.05 9.63 -3.58
N ILE A 272 9.78 9.54 -3.18
CA ILE A 272 8.91 8.42 -3.50
C ILE A 272 8.29 8.72 -4.86
N LEU A 273 8.49 7.79 -5.79
CA LEU A 273 8.02 7.85 -7.17
C LEU A 273 6.49 7.71 -7.34
N VAL A 274 5.72 7.62 -6.25
CA VAL A 274 4.29 7.33 -6.27
C VAL A 274 3.48 8.47 -5.67
N GLN A 275 2.29 8.70 -6.21
CA GLN A 275 1.37 9.70 -5.68
C GLN A 275 0.40 9.06 -4.68
N PHE A 276 0.21 9.73 -3.56
CA PHE A 276 -0.76 9.35 -2.55
C PHE A 276 -2.08 10.10 -2.75
N PRO A 277 -3.25 9.46 -2.52
CA PRO A 277 -3.43 8.04 -2.20
C PRO A 277 -3.27 7.12 -3.43
N ILE A 278 -2.67 5.95 -3.23
CA ILE A 278 -2.38 5.01 -4.33
C ILE A 278 -3.68 4.37 -4.82
N SER A 279 -3.89 4.39 -6.14
CA SER A 279 -5.10 3.89 -6.79
C SER A 279 -4.94 2.66 -7.66
N ILE A 280 -3.71 2.30 -8.04
CA ILE A 280 -3.43 1.18 -8.93
C ILE A 280 -2.42 0.21 -8.31
N ILE A 281 -2.48 -1.05 -8.74
CA ILE A 281 -1.64 -2.12 -8.19
C ILE A 281 -0.17 -1.98 -8.65
N GLU A 282 0.08 -1.40 -9.82
CA GLU A 282 1.43 -1.16 -10.31
C GLU A 282 2.20 -0.21 -9.39
N ASP A 283 1.57 0.86 -8.93
CA ASP A 283 2.16 1.84 -8.02
C ASP A 283 2.42 1.24 -6.63
N ILE A 284 1.55 0.34 -6.14
CA ILE A 284 1.85 -0.35 -4.87
C ILE A 284 3.09 -1.23 -5.02
N ASN A 285 3.28 -1.90 -6.17
CA ASN A 285 4.46 -2.74 -6.41
C ASN A 285 5.75 -1.90 -6.51
N LEU A 286 5.68 -0.70 -7.12
CA LEU A 286 6.78 0.25 -7.15
C LEU A 286 7.13 0.71 -5.73
N LEU A 287 6.11 1.07 -4.93
CA LEU A 287 6.32 1.44 -3.54
C LEU A 287 6.93 0.29 -2.73
N GLU A 288 6.44 -0.93 -2.89
CA GLU A 288 6.97 -2.11 -2.20
C GLU A 288 8.43 -2.39 -2.55
N THR A 289 8.81 -2.21 -3.82
CA THR A 289 10.21 -2.33 -4.26
C THR A 289 11.09 -1.29 -3.56
N HIS A 290 10.61 -0.05 -3.46
CA HIS A 290 11.32 1.02 -2.74
C HIS A 290 11.40 0.75 -1.22
N LEU A 291 10.38 0.13 -0.64
CA LEU A 291 10.31 -0.21 0.78
C LEU A 291 11.08 -1.49 1.16
N LEU A 292 11.75 -2.16 0.22
CA LEU A 292 12.69 -3.24 0.53
C LEU A 292 13.86 -2.75 1.39
N GLU A 293 14.26 -1.50 1.21
CA GLU A 293 15.26 -0.86 2.05
C GLU A 293 14.64 -0.38 3.36
N ARG A 294 15.16 -0.87 4.48
CA ARG A 294 14.65 -0.54 5.82
C ARG A 294 14.64 0.97 6.11
N GLN A 295 15.61 1.71 5.57
CA GLN A 295 15.67 3.16 5.75
C GLN A 295 14.42 3.84 5.16
N ASN A 296 13.95 3.38 4.02
CA ASN A 296 12.78 3.94 3.34
C ASN A 296 11.49 3.67 4.12
N VAL A 297 11.40 2.52 4.82
CA VAL A 297 10.30 2.22 5.75
C VAL A 297 10.29 3.22 6.91
N ILE A 298 11.45 3.53 7.49
CA ILE A 298 11.58 4.48 8.61
C ILE A 298 11.15 5.89 8.16
N VAL A 299 11.66 6.36 7.02
CA VAL A 299 11.35 7.70 6.49
C VAL A 299 9.85 7.82 6.17
N LEU A 300 9.25 6.78 5.53
CA LEU A 300 7.82 6.77 5.29
C LEU A 300 7.02 6.74 6.60
N SER A 301 7.45 5.93 7.56
CA SER A 301 6.84 5.83 8.90
C SER A 301 6.88 7.18 9.65
N ASP A 302 8.00 7.90 9.58
CA ASP A 302 8.14 9.24 10.15
C ASP A 302 7.15 10.21 9.51
N TYR A 303 7.07 10.22 8.17
CA TYR A 303 6.08 11.04 7.47
C TYR A 303 4.64 10.70 7.87
N LEU A 304 4.28 9.42 7.86
CA LEU A 304 2.92 8.98 8.21
C LEU A 304 2.57 9.28 9.68
N SER A 305 3.57 9.31 10.57
CA SER A 305 3.36 9.70 11.98
C SER A 305 2.96 11.17 12.14
N THR A 306 3.24 12.03 11.14
CA THR A 306 2.83 13.44 11.16
C THR A 306 1.34 13.66 10.84
N LEU A 307 0.65 12.65 10.29
CA LEU A 307 -0.77 12.77 9.95
C LEU A 307 -1.63 12.93 11.20
N GLU A 308 -2.77 13.60 11.11
CA GLU A 308 -3.61 13.85 12.28
C GLU A 308 -4.31 12.57 12.78
N GLY A 309 -4.54 12.48 14.09
CA GLY A 309 -5.24 11.35 14.73
C GLY A 309 -4.98 11.34 16.23
N ARG A 310 -6.03 11.25 17.05
CA ARG A 310 -5.89 11.32 18.52
C ARG A 310 -5.68 9.95 19.15
N ASP A 311 -6.26 8.94 18.52
CA ASP A 311 -6.40 7.59 19.04
C ASP A 311 -5.99 6.60 17.95
N ILE A 312 -5.63 5.38 18.37
CA ILE A 312 -5.16 4.32 17.46
C ILE A 312 -6.11 4.12 16.26
N PRO A 313 -7.45 4.00 16.42
CA PRO A 313 -8.33 3.84 15.27
C PRO A 313 -8.38 5.07 14.37
N THR A 314 -8.48 6.29 14.92
CA THR A 314 -8.52 7.50 14.07
C THR A 314 -7.21 7.68 13.31
N LYS A 315 -6.06 7.50 13.98
CA LYS A 315 -4.74 7.60 13.36
C LYS A 315 -4.52 6.55 12.27
N ALA A 316 -4.83 5.28 12.54
CA ALA A 316 -4.69 4.21 11.56
C ALA A 316 -5.60 4.45 10.34
N ASN A 317 -6.84 4.90 10.56
CA ASN A 317 -7.77 5.22 9.48
C ASN A 317 -7.29 6.41 8.63
N GLU A 318 -6.72 7.44 9.24
CA GLU A 318 -6.22 8.61 8.52
C GLU A 318 -5.00 8.28 7.68
N ILE A 319 -4.07 7.50 8.24
CA ILE A 319 -2.93 6.97 7.49
C ILE A 319 -3.40 6.10 6.31
N LEU A 320 -4.35 5.18 6.53
CA LEU A 320 -4.85 4.31 5.48
C LEU A 320 -5.55 5.08 4.35
N LYS A 321 -6.40 6.06 4.69
CA LYS A 321 -7.05 6.94 3.68
C LYS A 321 -6.05 7.75 2.87
N THR A 322 -4.97 8.21 3.52
CA THR A 322 -3.94 9.02 2.86
C THR A 322 -3.05 8.15 1.98
N THR A 323 -2.79 6.89 2.36
CA THR A 323 -1.86 6.01 1.66
C THR A 323 -2.51 5.21 0.53
N VAL A 324 -3.72 4.69 0.74
CA VAL A 324 -4.36 3.74 -0.18
C VAL A 324 -5.80 4.18 -0.45
N SER A 325 -6.14 4.32 -1.73
CA SER A 325 -7.51 4.65 -2.15
C SER A 325 -8.50 3.53 -1.82
N ASN A 326 -9.81 3.86 -1.73
CA ASN A 326 -10.84 2.85 -1.46
C ASN A 326 -10.94 1.78 -2.56
N ILE A 327 -10.67 2.15 -3.83
CA ILE A 327 -10.67 1.22 -4.97
C ILE A 327 -9.53 0.22 -4.87
N LEU A 328 -8.30 0.68 -4.58
CA LEU A 328 -7.18 -0.25 -4.43
C LEU A 328 -7.35 -1.10 -3.17
N ALA A 329 -7.81 -0.49 -2.07
CA ALA A 329 -8.06 -1.21 -0.82
C ALA A 329 -9.10 -2.33 -0.95
N SER A 330 -10.04 -2.26 -1.91
CA SER A 330 -11.01 -3.34 -2.12
C SER A 330 -10.38 -4.62 -2.68
N GLU A 331 -9.19 -4.52 -3.29
CA GLU A 331 -8.42 -5.64 -3.86
C GLU A 331 -7.58 -6.38 -2.81
N PHE A 332 -7.60 -5.91 -1.56
CA PHE A 332 -6.82 -6.49 -0.47
C PHE A 332 -7.71 -7.08 0.63
N LEU A 333 -7.22 -8.18 1.20
CA LEU A 333 -7.60 -8.68 2.52
C LEU A 333 -6.36 -8.71 3.39
N PHE A 334 -6.53 -8.60 4.70
CA PHE A 334 -5.37 -8.61 5.58
C PHE A 334 -4.55 -9.91 5.46
N PHE A 335 -5.19 -11.08 5.51
CA PHE A 335 -4.49 -12.38 5.41
C PHE A 335 -4.42 -12.95 3.98
N GLY A 336 -5.28 -12.50 3.07
CA GLY A 336 -5.52 -13.16 1.77
C GLY A 336 -6.23 -14.51 1.91
N SER A 337 -6.49 -15.18 0.77
CA SER A 337 -6.87 -16.60 0.68
C SER A 337 -8.36 -16.99 0.73
N ARG A 338 -9.31 -16.13 0.37
CA ARG A 338 -10.68 -16.59 0.03
C ARG A 338 -11.36 -15.95 -1.18
N SER A 339 -10.85 -14.85 -1.72
CA SER A 339 -11.64 -14.01 -2.64
C SER A 339 -10.82 -13.40 -3.78
N GLU A 340 -9.78 -14.07 -4.28
CA GLU A 340 -8.81 -13.54 -5.28
C GLU A 340 -8.01 -12.29 -4.81
N LYS A 341 -8.36 -11.75 -3.63
CA LYS A 341 -7.73 -10.57 -3.04
C LYS A 341 -6.36 -10.87 -2.48
N SER A 342 -5.46 -9.92 -2.72
CA SER A 342 -4.07 -9.98 -2.28
C SER A 342 -3.93 -9.79 -0.76
N ALA A 343 -2.89 -10.38 -0.18
CA ALA A 343 -2.65 -10.35 1.27
C ALA A 343 -1.91 -9.08 1.70
N PHE A 344 -2.62 -8.13 2.33
CA PHE A 344 -2.05 -6.87 2.82
C PHE A 344 -0.96 -7.07 3.89
N ARG A 345 -1.03 -8.16 4.68
CA ARG A 345 -0.04 -8.44 5.73
C ARG A 345 1.39 -8.62 5.20
N ASN A 346 1.52 -9.03 3.94
CA ASN A 346 2.80 -9.31 3.28
C ASN A 346 3.47 -8.03 2.77
N LEU A 347 2.75 -6.92 2.72
CA LEU A 347 3.27 -5.64 2.27
C LEU A 347 4.18 -5.01 3.33
N SER A 348 5.29 -4.41 2.88
CA SER A 348 6.19 -3.57 3.65
C SER A 348 5.50 -2.27 4.06
N LEU A 349 4.56 -1.77 3.25
CA LEU A 349 3.70 -0.64 3.60
C LEU A 349 2.97 -0.88 4.93
N LYS A 350 2.51 -2.12 5.21
CA LYS A 350 1.89 -2.45 6.51
C LYS A 350 2.86 -2.21 7.67
N ALA A 351 4.16 -2.49 7.49
CA ALA A 351 5.14 -2.26 8.55
C ALA A 351 5.31 -0.77 8.80
N ALA A 352 5.43 0.03 7.74
CA ALA A 352 5.50 1.50 7.84
C ALA A 352 4.28 2.09 8.58
N ILE A 353 3.07 1.62 8.25
CA ILE A 353 1.82 2.07 8.91
C ILE A 353 1.82 1.70 10.40
N VAL A 354 2.18 0.46 10.74
CA VAL A 354 2.21 0.01 12.15
C VAL A 354 3.24 0.82 12.95
N GLU A 355 4.43 1.05 12.40
CA GLU A 355 5.45 1.87 13.05
C GLU A 355 5.01 3.33 13.22
N ALA A 356 4.37 3.92 12.21
CA ALA A 356 3.86 5.29 12.26
C ALA A 356 2.83 5.48 13.38
N VAL A 357 1.89 4.54 13.52
CA VAL A 357 0.88 4.57 14.59
C VAL A 357 1.54 4.40 15.97
N LYS A 358 2.52 3.51 16.09
CA LYS A 358 3.24 3.28 17.37
C LYS A 358 4.06 4.49 17.80
N LYS A 359 4.67 5.21 16.87
CA LYS A 359 5.42 6.45 17.15
C LYS A 359 4.52 7.53 17.76
N ASP A 360 3.31 7.66 17.23
CA ASP A 360 2.36 8.68 17.67
C ASP A 360 1.59 8.27 18.95
N THR A 361 1.31 6.97 19.10
CA THR A 361 0.57 6.42 20.24
C THR A 361 1.42 5.39 20.99
N PRO A 362 2.38 5.83 21.84
CA PRO A 362 3.22 4.92 22.61
C PRO A 362 2.36 4.03 23.53
N GLY A 363 2.67 2.74 23.57
CA GLY A 363 1.91 1.73 24.33
C GLY A 363 0.87 0.95 23.51
N SER A 364 0.65 1.32 22.24
CA SER A 364 -0.16 0.53 21.32
C SER A 364 0.51 -0.82 20.97
N THR A 365 -0.27 -1.90 20.97
CA THR A 365 0.23 -3.22 20.56
C THR A 365 0.06 -3.40 19.04
N ASP A 366 1.02 -4.09 18.43
CA ASP A 366 0.96 -4.46 17.01
C ASP A 366 -0.35 -5.16 16.63
N THR A 367 -0.86 -6.02 17.52
CA THR A 367 -2.08 -6.79 17.30
C THR A 367 -3.29 -5.86 17.18
N THR A 368 -3.43 -4.92 18.12
CA THR A 368 -4.51 -3.92 18.11
C THR A 368 -4.50 -3.09 16.82
N ILE A 369 -3.33 -2.61 16.39
CA ILE A 369 -3.21 -1.82 15.15
C ILE A 369 -3.58 -2.66 13.93
N LYS A 370 -3.07 -3.90 13.86
CA LYS A 370 -3.40 -4.85 12.78
C LYS A 370 -4.89 -5.15 12.72
N ASP A 371 -5.57 -5.23 13.87
CA ASP A 371 -7.02 -5.46 13.91
C ASP A 371 -7.81 -4.28 13.36
N TYR A 372 -7.38 -3.04 13.61
CA TYR A 372 -7.99 -1.88 12.96
C TYR A 372 -7.76 -1.87 11.44
N ILE A 373 -6.56 -2.20 10.97
CA ILE A 373 -6.27 -2.34 9.53
C ILE A 373 -7.18 -3.42 8.91
N LYS A 374 -7.36 -4.57 9.57
CA LYS A 374 -8.26 -5.65 9.12
C LYS A 374 -9.69 -5.14 8.93
N VAL A 375 -10.25 -4.47 9.94
CA VAL A 375 -11.62 -3.93 9.90
C VAL A 375 -11.74 -2.88 8.81
N TRP A 376 -10.75 -1.99 8.67
CA TRP A 376 -10.75 -0.98 7.63
C TRP A 376 -10.75 -1.60 6.22
N LEU A 377 -9.89 -2.58 5.94
CA LEU A 377 -9.83 -3.29 4.65
C LEU A 377 -11.13 -4.06 4.37
N LYS A 378 -11.70 -4.73 5.39
CA LYS A 378 -12.99 -5.45 5.25
C LYS A 378 -14.11 -4.56 4.73
N HIS A 379 -14.11 -3.28 5.09
CA HIS A 379 -15.14 -2.33 4.68
C HIS A 379 -14.75 -1.46 3.46
N ALA A 380 -13.62 -1.71 2.80
CA ALA A 380 -13.15 -0.92 1.67
C ALA A 380 -14.13 -0.90 0.49
N LEU A 381 -14.64 -2.06 0.07
CA LEU A 381 -15.60 -2.16 -1.03
C LEU A 381 -16.90 -1.39 -0.73
N LYS A 382 -17.41 -1.46 0.49
CA LYS A 382 -18.59 -0.70 0.92
C LYS A 382 -18.34 0.80 0.86
N ARG A 383 -17.16 1.26 1.31
CA ARG A 383 -16.76 2.69 1.21
C ARG A 383 -16.64 3.14 -0.24
N PHE A 384 -16.02 2.33 -1.09
CA PHE A 384 -15.90 2.61 -2.52
C PHE A 384 -17.28 2.76 -3.19
N LYS A 385 -18.19 1.79 -3.01
CA LYS A 385 -19.56 1.87 -3.55
C LYS A 385 -20.30 3.13 -3.05
N ALA A 386 -20.18 3.46 -1.76
CA ALA A 386 -20.80 4.64 -1.17
C ALA A 386 -20.21 5.96 -1.71
N GLU A 387 -18.92 5.99 -2.05
CA GLU A 387 -18.26 7.14 -2.66
C GLU A 387 -18.71 7.32 -4.12
N THR A 388 -18.79 6.24 -4.89
CA THR A 388 -19.25 6.25 -6.28
C THR A 388 -20.70 6.70 -6.38
N ASN A 389 -21.59 6.23 -5.50
CA ASN A 389 -23.01 6.60 -5.51
C ASN A 389 -23.29 8.07 -5.13
N ARG A 390 -22.30 8.79 -4.59
CA ARG A 390 -22.42 10.21 -4.24
C ARG A 390 -22.01 11.14 -5.37
N ARG A 391 -21.32 10.63 -6.38
CA ARG A 391 -20.92 11.35 -7.59
C ARG A 391 -21.99 11.14 -8.65
#